data_AF-A0A1G5GG24-F1
#
_entry.id   AF-A0A1G5GG24-F1
#
_cell.length_a   1.000
_cell.length_b   1.000
_cell.length_c   1.000
_cell.angle_alpha   90.00
_cell.angle_beta   90.00
_cell.angle_gamma   90.00
#
_symmetry.space_group_name_H-M   'P 1'
#
loop_
_entity.id
_entity.type
_entity.pdbx_description
1 polymer ?
#
loop_
_entity_poly.entity_id
_entity_poly.type
_entity_poly.pdbx_seq_one_letter_code
_entity_poly.pdbx_strand_id
1 'polypeptide(L)'
;MFSKTSPQNTSEVVANENVKIDAIDSPKAVVEDVASAEAGELNKYGIDVDDLSFSETVSGHINRPYQESKLLIKEIINSGEPIPDPQGTNALYWEAYGTFNGSEGLYELVIDPETNAVWHFVYKSN
;
A
#
# COMPACT_ATOMS: atom_id res chain seq x y z
N MET A 1 29.87 9.69 -57.36
CA MET A 1 29.85 8.21 -57.47
C MET A 1 29.86 7.62 -56.06
N PHE A 2 29.02 6.63 -55.82
CA PHE A 2 28.65 6.05 -54.54
C PHE A 2 29.80 5.36 -53.79
N SER A 3 29.82 5.44 -52.45
CA SER A 3 29.59 4.26 -51.59
C SER A 3 29.51 4.61 -50.10
N LYS A 4 28.54 3.96 -49.44
CA LYS A 4 28.32 3.84 -48.00
C LYS A 4 29.50 3.12 -47.34
N THR A 5 29.70 3.29 -46.03
CA THR A 5 29.77 2.21 -45.00
C THR A 5 30.07 2.81 -43.61
N SER A 6 29.30 2.38 -42.62
CA SER A 6 29.51 2.60 -41.18
C SER A 6 30.40 1.48 -40.61
N PRO A 7 31.23 1.75 -39.58
CA PRO A 7 31.27 0.81 -38.47
C PRO A 7 31.33 1.43 -37.07
N GLN A 8 30.47 0.86 -36.21
CA GLN A 8 30.54 0.52 -34.77
C GLN A 8 31.74 1.02 -33.94
N ASN A 9 31.44 1.69 -32.82
CA ASN A 9 32.37 2.21 -31.82
C ASN A 9 32.62 1.20 -30.67
N THR A 10 33.84 0.66 -30.69
CA THR A 10 34.79 0.32 -29.62
C THR A 10 34.37 0.31 -28.14
N SER A 11 34.69 -0.79 -27.47
CA SER A 11 34.93 -0.89 -26.02
C SER A 11 36.40 -0.55 -25.71
N GLU A 12 36.70 0.31 -24.74
CA GLU A 12 37.89 0.20 -23.86
C GLU A 12 37.81 1.18 -22.66
N VAL A 13 38.74 1.06 -21.71
CA VAL A 13 38.54 0.99 -20.25
C VAL A 13 39.18 2.15 -19.45
N VAL A 14 38.82 2.24 -18.16
CA VAL A 14 39.54 2.70 -16.94
C VAL A 14 40.03 4.15 -16.75
N ALA A 15 39.64 4.75 -15.62
CA ALA A 15 40.57 5.12 -14.53
C ALA A 15 39.82 5.50 -13.23
N ASN A 16 40.55 5.42 -12.14
CA ASN A 16 40.27 5.18 -10.72
C ASN A 16 40.83 6.34 -9.85
N GLU A 17 40.69 6.25 -8.51
CA GLU A 17 41.30 7.08 -7.42
C GLU A 17 40.34 8.14 -6.80
N ASN A 18 40.02 8.29 -5.49
CA ASN A 18 40.62 7.91 -4.19
C ASN A 18 39.60 8.00 -3.00
N VAL A 19 39.54 6.98 -2.12
CA VAL A 19 39.67 6.97 -0.61
C VAL A 19 39.04 8.15 0.21
N LYS A 20 38.32 8.05 1.36
CA LYS A 20 37.85 7.01 2.32
C LYS A 20 36.87 7.65 3.37
N ILE A 21 35.80 6.92 3.71
CA ILE A 21 35.06 6.69 4.99
C ILE A 21 34.84 7.77 6.08
N ASP A 22 33.58 7.85 6.54
CA ASP A 22 33.22 7.89 7.98
C ASP A 22 32.18 6.76 8.28
N ALA A 23 32.36 6.15 9.45
CA ALA A 23 31.92 4.83 9.95
C ALA A 23 30.46 4.74 10.47
N ILE A 24 29.62 3.77 10.02
CA ILE A 24 29.12 2.50 10.63
C ILE A 24 28.46 2.53 12.05
N ASP A 25 27.22 2.02 12.19
CA ASP A 25 26.82 0.89 13.09
C ASP A 25 25.31 0.47 13.01
N SER A 26 25.07 -0.71 12.40
CA SER A 26 24.09 -1.80 12.71
C SER A 26 22.54 -1.64 12.76
N PRO A 27 21.74 -2.71 12.46
CA PRO A 27 21.99 -3.90 11.64
C PRO A 27 20.85 -4.30 10.64
N LYS A 28 21.30 -4.87 9.52
CA LYS A 28 20.81 -6.08 8.81
C LYS A 28 19.43 -6.66 9.21
N ALA A 29 18.49 -6.67 8.26
CA ALA A 29 17.61 -7.82 8.03
C ALA A 29 17.65 -8.15 6.54
N VAL A 30 18.49 -9.14 6.24
CA VAL A 30 18.33 -9.98 5.06
C VAL A 30 17.04 -10.77 5.31
N VAL A 31 16.06 -10.68 4.43
CA VAL A 31 15.08 -11.75 4.30
C VAL A 31 15.39 -12.48 3.01
N GLU A 32 16.00 -13.65 3.23
CA GLU A 32 16.28 -14.68 2.25
C GLU A 32 15.00 -15.10 1.54
N ASP A 33 15.17 -15.45 0.27
CA ASP A 33 14.29 -16.30 -0.50
C ASP A 33 13.81 -17.50 0.34
N VAL A 34 12.54 -17.46 0.77
CA VAL A 34 11.83 -18.61 1.33
C VAL A 34 10.49 -18.71 0.61
N ALA A 35 10.45 -19.53 -0.42
CA ALA A 35 9.22 -20.05 -0.98
C ALA A 35 8.42 -20.80 0.09
N SER A 36 7.21 -20.34 0.43
CA SER A 36 6.03 -21.20 0.64
C SER A 36 4.74 -20.41 0.94
N ALA A 37 3.70 -20.83 0.21
CA ALA A 37 2.28 -20.49 0.32
C ALA A 37 1.89 -19.12 -0.25
N GLU A 38 0.77 -19.08 -0.97
CA GLU A 38 0.18 -17.93 -1.65
C GLU A 38 -0.26 -16.87 -0.63
N ALA A 39 0.69 -16.20 0.02
CA ALA A 39 0.45 -15.01 0.80
C ALA A 39 0.10 -13.90 -0.19
N GLY A 40 -1.09 -13.32 -0.05
CA GLY A 40 -1.51 -12.21 -0.91
C GLY A 40 -0.56 -11.02 -0.77
N GLU A 41 -0.64 -10.12 -1.74
CA GLU A 41 0.27 -8.98 -1.84
C GLU A 41 -0.01 -7.98 -0.71
N LEU A 42 0.82 -7.99 0.33
CA LEU A 42 0.77 -6.98 1.39
C LEU A 42 1.11 -5.61 0.81
N ASN A 43 0.31 -4.60 1.13
CA ASN A 43 0.63 -3.22 0.80
C ASN A 43 1.72 -2.65 1.74
N LYS A 44 2.15 -1.40 1.50
CA LYS A 44 3.18 -0.72 2.32
C LYS A 44 2.83 -0.54 3.81
N TYR A 45 1.59 -0.82 4.20
CA TYR A 45 1.09 -0.77 5.57
C TYR A 45 0.94 -2.16 6.21
N GLY A 46 1.34 -3.23 5.51
CA GLY A 46 1.20 -4.60 6.00
C GLY A 46 -0.21 -5.16 5.90
N ILE A 47 -1.06 -4.59 5.03
CA ILE A 47 -2.45 -5.03 4.84
C ILE A 47 -2.55 -5.82 3.53
N ASP A 48 -3.17 -7.00 3.59
CA ASP A 48 -3.59 -7.78 2.42
C ASP A 48 -5.04 -7.41 2.09
N VAL A 49 -5.25 -6.60 1.05
CA VAL A 49 -6.60 -6.14 0.68
C VAL A 49 -7.46 -7.27 0.11
N ASP A 50 -6.83 -8.31 -0.44
CA ASP A 50 -7.51 -9.45 -1.03
C ASP A 50 -7.93 -10.49 0.03
N ASP A 51 -7.36 -10.44 1.23
CA ASP A 51 -7.68 -11.32 2.38
C ASP A 51 -8.19 -10.58 3.63
N LEU A 52 -9.01 -9.54 3.43
CA LEU A 52 -9.62 -8.80 4.55
C LEU A 52 -10.70 -9.60 5.27
N SER A 53 -10.68 -9.51 6.61
CA SER A 53 -11.81 -9.90 7.46
C SER A 53 -12.62 -8.68 7.89
N PHE A 54 -13.93 -8.86 8.13
CA PHE A 54 -14.82 -7.77 8.54
C PHE A 54 -15.33 -8.02 9.95
N SER A 55 -15.20 -7.02 10.82
CA SER A 55 -15.73 -7.10 12.18
C SER A 55 -17.25 -7.32 12.21
N GLU A 56 -17.78 -7.79 13.35
CA GLU A 56 -19.24 -7.92 13.54
C GLU A 56 -19.97 -6.59 13.36
N THR A 57 -19.36 -5.48 13.80
CA THR A 57 -19.91 -4.13 13.64
C THR A 57 -20.07 -3.76 12.17
N VAL A 58 -19.06 -4.01 11.33
CA VAL A 58 -19.12 -3.73 9.89
C VAL A 58 -20.12 -4.67 9.22
N SER A 59 -20.03 -5.98 9.50
CA SER A 59 -20.88 -7.00 8.90
C SER A 59 -22.37 -6.83 9.25
N GLY A 60 -22.67 -6.26 10.43
CA GLY A 60 -24.04 -6.00 10.88
C GLY A 60 -24.79 -4.92 10.09
N HIS A 61 -24.10 -4.13 9.25
CA HIS A 61 -24.69 -3.01 8.51
C HIS A 61 -25.22 -3.37 7.11
N ILE A 62 -26.09 -4.37 7.01
CA ILE A 62 -26.63 -4.93 5.74
C ILE A 62 -27.18 -3.94 4.69
N ASN A 63 -27.48 -2.68 5.08
CA ASN A 63 -27.98 -1.64 4.19
C ASN A 63 -26.86 -0.80 3.52
N ARG A 64 -25.58 -1.14 3.73
CA ARG A 64 -24.42 -0.47 3.12
C ARG A 64 -23.84 -1.35 2.00
N PRO A 65 -24.25 -1.19 0.73
CA PRO A 65 -23.85 -2.08 -0.36
C PRO A 65 -22.34 -2.05 -0.66
N TYR A 66 -21.61 -1.05 -0.15
CA TYR A 66 -20.16 -0.93 -0.31
C TYR A 66 -19.34 -1.59 0.79
N GLN A 67 -19.95 -2.08 1.88
CA GLN A 67 -19.22 -2.41 3.12
C GLN A 67 -18.20 -3.53 2.99
N GLU A 68 -18.36 -4.42 2.00
CA GLU A 68 -17.42 -5.51 1.69
C GLU A 68 -16.65 -5.26 0.38
N SER A 69 -16.73 -4.03 -0.17
CA SER A 69 -16.07 -3.68 -1.42
C SER A 69 -14.56 -3.54 -1.23
N LYS A 70 -13.84 -4.62 -1.47
CA LYS A 70 -12.36 -4.64 -1.49
C LYS A 70 -11.79 -3.65 -2.50
N LEU A 71 -12.47 -3.44 -3.63
CA LEU A 71 -12.08 -2.42 -4.62
C LEU A 71 -12.11 -1.01 -4.01
N LEU A 72 -13.21 -0.65 -3.35
CA LEU A 72 -13.33 0.67 -2.73
C LEU A 72 -12.34 0.85 -1.58
N ILE A 73 -12.12 -0.19 -0.77
CA ILE A 73 -11.10 -0.18 0.28
C ILE A 73 -9.71 0.08 -0.32
N LYS A 74 -9.37 -0.60 -1.44
CA LYS A 74 -8.12 -0.38 -2.16
C LYS A 74 -7.99 1.07 -2.65
N GLU A 75 -9.06 1.64 -3.19
CA GLU A 75 -9.10 3.04 -3.64
C GLU A 75 -8.88 4.02 -2.48
N ILE A 76 -9.53 3.79 -1.33
CA ILE A 76 -9.37 4.61 -0.13
C ILE A 76 -7.93 4.55 0.38
N ILE A 77 -7.35 3.35 0.52
CA ILE A 77 -5.96 3.18 0.96
C ILE A 77 -4.97 3.89 0.01
N ASN A 78 -5.25 3.88 -1.29
CA ASN A 78 -4.41 4.53 -2.29
C ASN A 78 -4.64 6.04 -2.41
N SER A 79 -5.71 6.57 -1.82
CA SER A 79 -6.06 8.00 -1.91
C SER A 79 -5.17 8.91 -1.06
N GLY A 80 -4.54 8.36 -0.01
CA GLY A 80 -3.72 9.13 0.92
C GLY A 80 -3.08 8.27 2.00
N GLU A 81 -2.28 8.92 2.85
CA GLU A 81 -1.68 8.26 4.01
C GLU A 81 -2.69 8.15 5.15
N PRO A 82 -2.73 7.03 5.88
CA PRO A 82 -3.53 6.93 7.08
C PRO A 82 -2.95 7.83 8.16
N ILE A 83 -3.81 8.18 9.11
CA ILE A 83 -3.40 8.68 10.42
C ILE A 83 -3.62 7.59 11.47
N PRO A 84 -3.01 7.70 12.67
CA PRO A 84 -3.34 6.82 13.79
C PRO A 84 -4.84 6.88 14.10
N ASP A 85 -5.45 5.73 14.44
CA ASP A 85 -6.86 5.67 14.83
C ASP A 85 -7.18 6.72 15.91
N PRO A 86 -8.14 7.64 15.67
CA PRO A 86 -8.54 8.66 16.64
C PRO A 86 -9.00 8.10 17.99
N GLN A 87 -9.39 6.82 18.07
CA GLN A 87 -9.75 6.15 19.32
C GLN A 87 -8.54 5.66 20.12
N GLY A 88 -7.32 5.82 19.61
CA GLY A 88 -6.08 5.48 20.30
C GLY A 88 -5.71 3.99 20.25
N THR A 89 -6.22 3.26 19.26
CA THR A 89 -5.82 1.87 19.01
C THR A 89 -4.56 1.82 18.10
N ASN A 90 -4.05 0.62 17.84
CA ASN A 90 -2.95 0.41 16.88
C ASN A 90 -3.43 0.38 15.42
N ALA A 91 -4.73 0.55 15.16
CA ALA A 91 -5.27 0.52 13.82
C ALA A 91 -4.93 1.81 13.04
N LEU A 92 -5.04 1.69 11.72
CA LEU A 92 -4.83 2.77 10.77
C LEU A 92 -6.18 3.32 10.33
N TYR A 93 -6.29 4.66 10.28
CA TYR A 93 -7.50 5.37 9.88
C TYR A 93 -7.29 6.16 8.59
N TRP A 94 -8.20 6.00 7.63
CA TRP A 94 -8.25 6.76 6.40
C TRP A 94 -9.54 7.59 6.32
N GLU A 95 -9.38 8.77 5.73
CA GLU A 95 -10.48 9.61 5.22
C GLU A 95 -10.31 9.80 3.72
N ALA A 96 -11.39 9.57 2.96
CA ALA A 96 -11.39 9.78 1.52
C ALA A 96 -12.70 10.45 1.07
N TYR A 97 -12.58 11.58 0.37
CA TYR A 97 -13.73 12.21 -0.26
C TYR A 97 -14.26 11.34 -1.41
N GLY A 98 -15.58 11.26 -1.54
CA GLY A 98 -16.20 10.51 -2.62
C GLY A 98 -17.69 10.76 -2.75
N THR A 99 -18.32 9.95 -3.60
CA THR A 99 -19.77 10.02 -3.86
C THR A 99 -20.40 8.66 -3.58
N PHE A 100 -21.55 8.65 -2.92
CA PHE A 100 -22.37 7.46 -2.74
C PHE A 100 -23.84 7.80 -3.02
N ASN A 101 -24.49 7.02 -3.89
CA ASN A 101 -25.89 7.23 -4.29
C ASN A 101 -26.21 8.67 -4.73
N GLY A 102 -25.28 9.33 -5.41
CA GLY A 102 -25.45 10.69 -5.94
C GLY A 102 -25.27 11.83 -4.91
N SER A 103 -24.92 11.51 -3.67
CA SER A 103 -24.50 12.48 -2.65
C SER A 103 -22.97 12.49 -2.57
N GLU A 104 -22.37 13.68 -2.40
CA GLU A 104 -20.97 13.84 -2.03
C GLU A 104 -20.78 13.73 -0.51
N GLY A 105 -19.63 13.23 -0.09
CA GLY A 105 -19.35 12.96 1.32
C GLY A 105 -17.97 12.40 1.58
N LEU A 106 -17.80 11.86 2.78
CA LEU A 106 -16.55 11.31 3.28
C LEU A 106 -16.70 9.82 3.59
N TYR A 107 -15.79 9.01 3.06
CA TYR A 107 -15.57 7.64 3.53
C TYR A 107 -14.57 7.65 4.69
N GLU A 108 -14.93 6.97 5.76
CA GLU A 108 -14.05 6.68 6.90
C GLU A 108 -13.78 5.18 6.94
N LEU A 109 -12.51 4.81 7.08
CA LEU A 109 -12.06 3.43 7.08
C LEU A 109 -11.05 3.22 8.20
N VAL A 110 -11.26 2.19 9.03
CA VAL A 110 -10.28 1.72 10.04
C VAL A 110 -9.93 0.27 9.76
N ILE A 111 -8.64 0.00 9.62
CA ILE A 111 -8.10 -1.36 9.45
C ILE A 111 -7.01 -1.59 10.49
N ASP A 112 -7.09 -2.71 11.19
CA ASP A 112 -6.00 -3.22 12.01
C ASP A 112 -5.03 -4.04 11.13
N PRO A 113 -3.80 -3.57 10.89
CA PRO A 113 -2.83 -4.28 10.07
C PRO A 113 -2.27 -5.55 10.74
N GLU A 114 -2.40 -5.71 12.07
CA GLU A 114 -1.93 -6.93 12.75
C GLU A 114 -2.85 -8.12 12.49
N THR A 115 -4.16 -7.87 12.45
CA THR A 115 -5.20 -8.90 12.25
C THR A 115 -5.83 -8.89 10.87
N ASN A 116 -5.43 -7.94 10.01
CA ASN A 116 -5.99 -7.71 8.68
C ASN A 116 -7.54 -7.54 8.71
N ALA A 117 -8.04 -6.89 9.76
CA ALA A 117 -9.46 -6.76 10.05
C ALA A 117 -9.98 -5.34 9.85
N VAL A 118 -11.09 -5.21 9.14
CA VAL A 118 -11.83 -3.96 8.96
C VAL A 118 -12.72 -3.73 10.18
N TRP A 119 -12.37 -2.74 10.99
CA TRP A 119 -13.07 -2.40 12.23
C TRP A 119 -14.14 -1.33 12.03
N HIS A 120 -13.93 -0.42 11.07
CA HIS A 120 -14.88 0.65 10.74
C HIS A 120 -14.88 0.88 9.24
N PHE A 121 -16.07 0.95 8.64
CA PHE A 121 -16.23 1.38 7.26
C PHE A 121 -17.60 2.05 7.08
N VAL A 122 -17.59 3.37 6.91
CA VAL A 122 -18.82 4.16 6.78
C VAL A 122 -18.63 5.30 5.78
N TYR A 123 -19.71 5.61 5.09
CA TYR A 123 -19.87 6.82 4.30
C TYR A 123 -20.74 7.83 5.07
N LYS A 124 -20.27 9.07 5.17
CA LYS A 124 -21.00 10.21 5.73
C LYS A 124 -21.30 11.19 4.61
N SER A 125 -22.58 11.36 4.27
CA SER A 125 -23.02 12.40 3.33
C SER A 125 -22.78 13.79 3.92
N ASN A 126 -22.37 14.73 3.07
CA ASN A 126 -22.35 16.16 3.42
C ASN A 126 -23.75 16.78 3.50
#